data_AF-A0A198A0Z6-F1
#
_entry.id   AF-A0A198A0Z6-F1
#
_cell.length_a   1.000
_cell.length_b   1.000
_cell.length_c   1.000
_cell.angle_alpha   90.00
_cell.angle_beta   90.00
_cell.angle_gamma   90.00
#
_symmetry.space_group_name_H-M   'P 1'
#
loop_
_entity.id
_entity.type
_entity.pdbx_description
1 polymer ?
#
loop_
_entity_poly.entity_id
_entity_poly.type
_entity_poly.pdbx_seq_one_letter_code
_entity_poly.pdbx_strand_id
1 'polypeptide(L)' 'MITFNNYTVLLLLVSGLLVLVFDVKNYTKANMPKEKKGALFAGWFNISLGILSFFGYWVYEKWFWK' A
#
# COMPACT_ATOMS: atom_id res chain seq x y z
N MET A 1 18.95 -3.48 -8.15
CA MET A 1 18.16 -2.78 -7.10
C MET A 1 16.88 -2.16 -7.65
N ILE A 2 16.90 -1.49 -8.80
CA ILE A 2 15.73 -0.85 -9.45
C ILE A 2 14.52 -1.81 -9.57
N THR A 3 14.75 -3.03 -10.06
CA THR A 3 13.70 -4.03 -10.24
C THR A 3 13.01 -4.40 -8.92
N PHE A 4 13.77 -4.61 -7.85
CA PHE A 4 13.23 -4.98 -6.53
C PHE A 4 12.33 -3.88 -5.94
N ASN A 5 12.71 -2.61 -6.13
CA ASN A 5 11.91 -1.48 -5.64
C ASN A 5 10.56 -1.40 -6.36
N ASN A 6 10.54 -1.59 -7.68
CA ASN A 6 9.30 -1.57 -8.46
C ASN A 6 8.36 -2.73 -8.07
N TYR A 7 8.90 -3.93 -7.85
CA TYR A 7 8.11 -5.05 -7.33
C TYR A 7 7.52 -4.74 -5.95
N THR A 8 8.30 -4.14 -5.06
CA THR A 8 7.85 -3.78 -3.70
C THR A 8 6.75 -2.73 -3.74
N VAL A 9 6.91 -1.67 -4.54
CA VAL A 9 5.87 -0.66 -4.77
C VAL A 9 4.59 -1.30 -5.27
N LEU A 10 4.68 -2.16 -6.29
CA LEU A 10 3.51 -2.82 -6.87
C LEU A 10 2.82 -3.73 -5.84
N LEU A 11 3.58 -4.52 -5.08
CA LEU A 11 3.03 -5.37 -4.03
C LEU A 11 2.32 -4.57 -2.94
N LEU A 12 2.90 -3.46 -2.49
CA LEU A 12 2.28 -2.57 -1.49
C LEU A 12 0.97 -1.98 -2.01
N LEU A 13 0.97 -1.44 -3.24
CA LEU A 13 -0.22 -0.85 -3.84
C LEU A 13 -1.33 -1.88 -4.07
N VAL A 14 -0.99 -3.02 -4.69
CA VAL A 14 -1.97 -4.08 -4.99
C VAL A 14 -2.51 -4.68 -3.69
N SER A 15 -1.66 -5.01 -2.72
CA SER A 15 -2.13 -5.57 -1.44
C SER A 15 -3.00 -4.59 -0.68
N GLY A 16 -2.62 -3.31 -0.64
CA GLY A 16 -3.43 -2.26 -0.02
C GLY A 16 -4.80 -2.11 -0.67
N LEU A 17 -4.88 -2.14 -2.00
CA LEU A 17 -6.13 -2.12 -2.75
C LEU A 17 -6.99 -3.36 -2.47
N LEU A 18 -6.39 -4.55 -2.46
CA LEU A 18 -7.10 -5.80 -2.18
C LEU A 18 -7.74 -5.77 -0.78
N VAL A 19 -7.01 -5.32 0.25
CA VAL A 19 -7.55 -5.16 1.61
C VAL A 19 -8.73 -4.18 1.64
N LEU A 20 -8.61 -3.03 0.97
CA LEU A 20 -9.69 -2.04 0.95
C LEU A 20 -10.93 -2.54 0.19
N VAL A 21 -10.77 -3.36 -0.84
CA VAL A 21 -11.89 -3.87 -1.66
C VAL A 21 -12.55 -5.10 -1.04
N PHE A 22 -11.77 -6.06 -0.56
CA PHE A 22 -12.28 -7.35 -0.08
C PHE A 22 -12.50 -7.35 1.43
N ASP A 23 -11.47 -7.12 2.22
CA ASP A 23 -11.53 -7.20 3.68
C ASP A 23 -12.51 -6.20 4.28
N VAL A 24 -12.39 -4.91 3.92
CA VAL A 24 -13.29 -3.87 4.43
C VAL A 24 -14.75 -4.17 4.08
N LYS A 25 -15.01 -4.68 2.87
CA LYS A 25 -16.36 -5.06 2.42
C LYS A 25 -16.88 -6.27 3.18
N ASN A 26 -16.04 -7.29 3.41
CA ASN A 26 -16.40 -8.49 4.15
C ASN A 26 -16.67 -8.17 5.64
N TYR A 27 -15.80 -7.39 6.29
CA TYR A 27 -16.00 -6.98 7.68
C TYR A 27 -17.23 -6.07 7.85
N THR A 28 -17.56 -5.26 6.84
CA THR A 28 -18.80 -4.47 6.85
C THR A 28 -20.02 -5.40 6.80
N LYS A 29 -20.03 -6.41 5.92
CA LYS A 29 -21.12 -7.39 5.84
C LYS A 29 -21.27 -8.25 7.10
N ALA A 30 -20.15 -8.55 7.76
CA ALA A 30 -20.12 -9.36 8.98
C ALA A 30 -20.38 -8.56 10.27
N ASN A 31 -20.67 -7.24 10.19
CA ASN A 31 -20.82 -6.35 11.36
C ASN A 31 -19.61 -6.40 12.31
N MET A 32 -18.40 -6.39 11.75
CA MET A 32 -17.12 -6.46 12.48
C MET A 32 -16.39 -5.09 12.44
N PRO A 33 -16.79 -4.11 13.28
CA PRO A 33 -16.30 -2.74 13.16
C PRO A 33 -14.83 -2.56 13.57
N LYS A 34 -14.31 -3.39 14.49
CA LYS A 34 -12.91 -3.29 14.94
C LYS A 34 -11.95 -3.76 13.84
N GLU A 35 -12.28 -4.89 13.22
CA GLU A 35 -11.56 -5.54 12.14
C GLU A 35 -11.62 -4.67 10.88
N LYS A 36 -12.79 -4.09 10.58
CA LYS A 36 -12.94 -3.08 9.53
C LYS A 36 -11.99 -1.90 9.72
N LYS A 37 -11.88 -1.37 10.95
CA LYS A 37 -10.97 -0.24 11.24
C LYS A 37 -9.51 -0.66 11.05
N GLY A 38 -9.15 -1.86 11.49
CA GLY A 38 -7.83 -2.45 11.24
C GLY A 38 -7.52 -2.59 9.75
N ALA A 39 -8.46 -3.12 8.97
CA ALA A 39 -8.32 -3.28 7.51
C ALA A 39 -8.22 -1.94 6.78
N LEU A 40 -9.01 -0.94 7.16
CA LEU A 40 -8.89 0.42 6.61
C LEU A 40 -7.51 1.00 6.88
N PHE A 41 -7.01 0.89 8.11
CA PHE A 41 -5.67 1.35 8.45
C PHE A 41 -4.61 0.59 7.66
N ALA A 42 -4.65 -0.74 7.64
CA ALA A 42 -3.68 -1.57 6.92
C ALA A 42 -3.68 -1.32 5.41
N GLY A 43 -4.85 -1.17 4.80
CA GLY A 43 -4.99 -0.88 3.37
C GLY A 43 -4.39 0.47 3.00
N TRP A 44 -4.77 1.54 3.70
CA TRP A 44 -4.24 2.88 3.47
C TRP A 44 -2.75 3.01 3.82
N PHE A 45 -2.30 2.30 4.85
CA PHE A 45 -0.89 2.26 5.23
C PHE A 45 -0.04 1.62 4.12
N ASN A 46 -0.47 0.49 3.56
CA ASN A 46 0.20 -0.15 2.43
C ASN A 46 0.25 0.77 1.20
N ILE A 47 -0.87 1.41 0.83
CA ILE A 47 -0.90 2.36 -0.29
C ILE A 47 0.06 3.52 -0.04
N SER A 48 0.03 4.10 1.16
CA SER A 48 0.90 5.22 1.53
C SER A 48 2.38 4.85 1.46
N LEU A 49 2.76 3.65 1.94
CA LEU A 49 4.12 3.14 1.82
C LEU A 49 4.53 2.92 0.37
N GLY A 50 3.64 2.34 -0.46
CA GLY A 50 3.91 2.16 -1.89
C GLY A 50 4.17 3.49 -2.61
N ILE A 51 3.35 4.50 -2.34
CA ILE A 51 3.50 5.86 -2.87
C ILE A 51 4.81 6.50 -2.38
N LEU A 52 5.08 6.46 -1.08
CA LEU A 52 6.31 7.01 -0.49
C LEU A 52 7.56 6.34 -1.04
N SER A 53 7.53 5.02 -1.24
CA SER A 53 8.65 4.25 -1.78
C SER A 53 8.90 4.60 -3.25
N PHE A 54 7.84 4.78 -4.04
CA PHE A 54 7.94 5.25 -5.42
C PHE A 54 8.54 6.65 -5.52
N PHE A 55 8.00 7.62 -4.78
CA PHE A 55 8.51 8.99 -4.78
C PHE A 55 9.91 9.09 -4.19
N GLY A 56 10.21 8.35 -3.13
CA GLY A 56 11.54 8.30 -2.52
C GLY A 56 12.59 7.82 -3.51
N TYR A 57 12.29 6.77 -4.27
CA TYR A 57 13.17 6.30 -5.34
C TYR A 57 13.30 7.32 -6.48
N TRP A 58 12.19 7.91 -6.93
CA TRP A 58 12.22 8.90 -8.01
C TRP A 58 13.05 10.14 -7.64
N VAL A 59 12.91 10.63 -6.40
CA VAL A 59 13.74 11.73 -5.89
C VAL A 59 15.21 11.29 -5.78
N TYR A 60 15.46 10.09 -5.27
CA TYR A 60 16.81 9.56 -5.14
C TYR A 60 17.53 9.46 -6.49
N GLU A 61 16.88 8.87 -7.49
CA GLU A 61 17.40 8.75 -8.85
C GLU A 61 17.67 10.12 -9.46
N LYS A 62 16.73 11.06 -9.34
CA LYS A 62 16.86 12.39 -9.95
C LYS A 62 17.92 13.30 -9.30
N TRP A 63 18.13 13.19 -7.99
CA TRP A 63 18.96 14.14 -7.23
C TRP A 63 20.32 13.57 -6.82
N PHE A 64 20.42 12.27 -6.56
CA PHE A 64 21.64 11.64 -6.05
C PHE A 64 22.32 10.74 -7.08
N TRP A 65 21.57 10.19 -8.03
CA TRP A 65 22.09 9.31 -9.07
C TRP A 65 22.02 9.96 -10.44
N LYS A 66 22.71 11.09 -10.58
CA LYS A 66 22.90 11.77 -11.87
C LYS A 66 24.00 11.10 -12.69
#